data_AF-S8F9L7-F1
#
_entry.id   AF-S8F9L7-F1
#
_cell.length_a   1.000
_cell.length_b   1.000
_cell.length_c   1.000
_cell.angle_alpha   90.00
_cell.angle_beta   90.00
_cell.angle_gamma   90.00
#
_symmetry.space_group_name_H-M   'P 1'
#
loop_
_entity.id
_entity.type
_entity.pdbx_description
1 polymer ?
#
loop_
_entity_poly.entity_id
_entity_poly.type
_entity_poly.pdbx_seq_one_letter_code
_entity_poly.pdbx_strand_id
1 'polypeptide(L)'
;NILCEKHSKATEALQKIQEGQRFDRVAQEYSEDKAKGAYFTGGSLGWMTRGSMVVSTGPFQDASFALQPSTVDKPVLSPLFKTHFGYHIIMVEG
;
A
#
# COMPACT_ATOMS: atom_id res chain seq x y z
N ASN A 1 1.94 -0.09 1.94
CA ASN A 1 0.70 0.65 1.64
C ASN A 1 1.06 2.04 1.14
N ILE A 2 0.51 2.41 -0.01
CA ILE A 2 0.52 3.76 -0.56
C ILE A 2 -0.92 4.24 -0.56
N LEU A 3 -1.21 5.26 0.24
CA LEU A 3 -2.51 5.91 0.28
C LEU A 3 -2.41 7.25 -0.44
N CYS A 4 -3.28 7.51 -1.40
CA CYS A 4 -3.41 8.83 -2.01
C CYS A 4 -4.88 9.24 -2.05
N GLU A 5 -5.18 10.50 -1.71
CA GLU A 5 -6.55 11.02 -1.81
C GLU A 5 -7.02 11.07 -3.28
N LYS A 6 -6.10 11.40 -4.20
CA LYS A 6 -6.37 11.54 -5.64
C LYS A 6 -6.00 10.29 -6.43
N HIS A 7 -6.91 9.86 -7.31
CA HIS A 7 -6.69 8.74 -8.23
C HIS A 7 -5.47 8.96 -9.13
N SER A 8 -5.28 10.17 -9.65
CA SER A 8 -4.15 10.49 -10.54
C SER A 8 -2.80 10.26 -9.84
N LYS A 9 -2.68 10.72 -8.59
CA LYS A 9 -1.47 10.56 -7.78
C LYS A 9 -1.18 9.08 -7.48
N ALA A 10 -2.21 8.30 -7.20
CA ALA A 10 -2.06 6.86 -7.00
C ALA A 10 -1.64 6.15 -8.30
N THR A 11 -2.18 6.57 -9.44
CA THR A 11 -1.83 6.02 -10.76
C THR A 11 -0.36 6.31 -11.11
N GLU A 12 0.12 7.52 -10.84
CA GLU A 12 1.53 7.89 -11.01
C GLU A 12 2.45 7.03 -10.12
N ALA A 13 2.07 6.82 -8.86
CA ALA A 13 2.80 5.93 -7.96
C ALA A 13 2.86 4.50 -8.50
N LEU A 14 1.72 3.97 -8.99
CA LEU A 14 1.65 2.64 -9.61
C LEU A 14 2.59 2.53 -10.82
N GLN A 15 2.59 3.55 -11.68
CA GLN A 15 3.45 3.58 -12.86
C GLN A 15 4.93 3.57 -12.48
N LYS A 16 5.35 4.38 -11.51
CA LYS A 16 6.73 4.38 -11.01
C LYS A 16 7.18 3.01 -10.50
N ILE A 17 6.30 2.28 -9.79
CA ILE A 17 6.61 0.92 -9.35
C ILE A 17 6.74 -0.03 -10.54
N GLN A 18 5.86 0.09 -11.54
CA GLN A 18 5.93 -0.72 -12.77
C GLN A 18 7.19 -0.42 -13.61
N GLU A 19 7.71 0.81 -13.55
CA GLU A 19 8.98 1.22 -14.14
C GLU A 19 10.21 0.62 -13.40
N GLY A 20 9.99 -0.09 -12.29
CA GLY A 20 11.04 -0.75 -11.51
C GLY A 20 11.54 0.06 -10.32
N GLN A 21 10.84 1.15 -9.93
CA GLN A 21 11.15 1.81 -8.66
C GLN A 21 10.73 0.93 -7.48
N ARG A 22 11.56 0.95 -6.44
CA ARG A 22 11.28 0.19 -5.22
C ARG A 22 10.04 0.74 -4.51
N PHE A 23 9.20 -0.16 -4.00
CA PHE A 23 7.92 0.20 -3.39
C PHE A 23 8.07 1.15 -2.21
N ASP A 24 9.07 0.93 -1.35
CA ASP A 24 9.36 1.75 -0.18
C ASP A 24 9.65 3.21 -0.54
N ARG A 25 10.40 3.43 -1.64
CA ARG A 25 10.71 4.78 -2.13
C ARG A 25 9.47 5.49 -2.64
N VAL A 26 8.69 4.81 -3.47
CA VAL A 26 7.45 5.39 -4.02
C VAL A 26 6.45 5.66 -2.89
N ALA A 27 6.36 4.77 -1.90
CA ALA A 27 5.52 4.99 -0.73
C ALA A 27 5.98 6.20 0.10
N GLN A 28 7.28 6.43 0.29
CA GLN A 28 7.77 7.63 0.98
C GLN A 28 7.44 8.93 0.23
N GLU A 29 7.47 8.90 -1.10
CA GLU A 29 7.27 10.09 -1.94
C GLU A 29 5.78 10.39 -2.19
N TYR A 30 4.95 9.37 -2.39
CA TYR A 30 3.55 9.51 -2.82
C TYR A 30 2.53 9.23 -1.73
N SER A 31 2.85 8.41 -0.73
CA SER A 31 1.89 8.03 0.29
C SER A 31 1.57 9.20 1.21
N GLU A 32 0.28 9.47 1.34
CA GLU A 32 -0.32 10.41 2.29
C GLU A 32 -0.78 9.66 3.56
N ASP A 33 -0.40 8.39 3.71
CA ASP A 33 -0.65 7.61 4.92
C ASP A 33 0.15 8.18 6.10
N LYS A 34 -0.53 9.00 6.90
CA LYS A 34 0.02 9.60 8.13
C LYS A 34 0.06 8.62 9.30
N ALA A 35 -0.25 7.33 9.11
CA ALA A 35 -0.03 6.34 10.15
C ALA A 35 1.45 6.38 10.55
N LYS A 36 1.72 6.78 11.81
CA LYS A 36 3.07 7.03 12.32
C LYS A 36 4.04 5.88 12.03
N GLY A 37 3.57 4.63 11.98
CA GLY A 37 4.40 3.49 11.57
C GLY A 37 4.73 3.50 10.08
N ALA A 38 3.71 3.57 9.22
CA ALA A 38 3.86 3.46 7.76
C ALA A 38 4.65 4.63 7.14
N TYR A 39 4.50 5.85 7.65
CA TYR A 39 5.20 7.01 7.10
C TYR A 39 6.73 6.90 7.25
N PHE A 40 7.22 6.39 8.39
CA PHE A 40 8.67 6.25 8.63
C PHE A 40 9.28 4.97 8.03
N THR A 41 8.46 3.97 7.67
CA THR A 41 8.92 2.68 7.13
C THR A 41 8.68 2.53 5.62
N GLY A 42 8.36 3.61 4.91
CA GLY A 42 8.05 3.55 3.48
C GLY A 42 6.79 2.75 3.17
N GLY A 43 5.73 3.03 3.91
CA GLY A 43 4.42 2.40 3.77
C GLY A 43 4.32 1.02 4.41
N SER A 44 5.34 0.51 5.10
CA SER A 44 5.26 -0.79 5.77
C SER A 44 4.43 -0.70 7.05
N LEU A 45 3.33 -1.43 7.08
CA LEU A 45 2.45 -1.47 8.23
C LEU A 45 2.82 -2.58 9.23
N GLY A 46 3.92 -3.30 8.98
CA GLY A 46 4.36 -4.43 9.78
C GLY A 46 3.42 -5.64 9.73
N TRP A 47 3.64 -6.58 10.65
CA TRP A 47 2.80 -7.77 10.78
C TRP A 47 1.40 -7.39 11.27
N MET A 48 0.42 -7.55 10.38
CA MET A 48 -0.99 -7.36 10.71
C MET A 48 -1.68 -8.69 11.00
N THR A 49 -2.29 -8.80 12.17
CA THR A 49 -3.24 -9.87 12.49
C THR A 49 -4.66 -9.49 12.07
N ARG A 50 -5.49 -10.48 11.72
CA ARG A 50 -6.89 -10.23 11.34
C ARG A 50 -7.63 -9.55 12.50
N GLY A 51 -8.26 -8.41 12.23
CA GLY A 51 -9.05 -7.64 13.20
C GLY A 51 -8.30 -6.57 13.99
N SER A 52 -6.99 -6.37 13.74
CA SER A 52 -6.13 -5.52 14.58
C SER A 52 -6.16 -4.03 14.24
N MET A 53 -6.80 -3.62 13.15
CA MET A 53 -6.98 -2.22 12.77
C MET A 53 -8.37 -1.96 12.18
N VAL A 54 -8.83 -0.70 12.24
CA VAL A 54 -10.04 -0.23 11.54
C VAL A 54 -9.86 -0.34 10.00
N VAL A 55 -8.62 -0.32 9.50
CA VAL A 55 -8.29 -0.68 8.10
C VAL A 55 -8.35 -2.19 7.84
N SER A 56 -8.48 -3.03 8.86
CA SER A 56 -8.65 -4.49 8.76
C SER A 56 -10.11 -4.91 8.55
N THR A 57 -11.03 -3.99 8.31
CA THR A 57 -12.42 -4.30 7.96
C THR A 57 -12.74 -3.74 6.58
N GLY A 58 -13.08 -4.63 5.63
CA GLY A 58 -13.49 -4.28 4.27
C GLY A 58 -12.40 -4.49 3.21
N PRO A 59 -12.39 -3.70 2.11
CA PRO A 59 -11.65 -4.02 0.89
C PRO A 59 -10.12 -4.05 1.06
N PHE A 60 -9.57 -3.35 2.06
CA PHE A 60 -8.13 -3.38 2.34
C PHE A 60 -7.68 -4.74 2.87
N GLN A 61 -8.46 -5.34 3.79
CA GLN A 61 -8.16 -6.66 4.32
C GLN A 61 -8.24 -7.71 3.20
N ASP A 62 -9.33 -7.70 2.45
CA ASP A 62 -9.55 -8.67 1.37
C ASP A 62 -8.45 -8.59 0.31
N ALA A 63 -8.06 -7.38 -0.10
CA ALA A 63 -6.95 -7.18 -1.02
C ALA A 63 -5.61 -7.65 -0.43
N SER A 64 -5.36 -7.42 0.86
CA SER A 64 -4.11 -7.86 1.51
C SER A 64 -4.02 -9.37 1.59
N PHE A 65 -5.11 -10.05 1.95
CA PHE A 65 -5.14 -11.52 2.03
C PHE A 65 -5.17 -12.21 0.66
N ALA A 66 -5.67 -11.54 -0.38
CA ALA A 66 -5.65 -12.06 -1.75
C ALA A 66 -4.27 -11.96 -2.40
N LEU A 67 -3.39 -11.12 -1.90
CA LEU A 67 -2.04 -10.95 -2.43
C LEU A 67 -1.09 -12.05 -1.94
N GLN A 68 -0.23 -12.48 -2.84
CA GLN A 68 0.89 -13.33 -2.49
C GLN A 68 2.02 -12.49 -1.87
N PRO A 69 2.73 -13.01 -0.86
CA PRO A 69 3.89 -12.34 -0.31
C PRO A 69 4.96 -12.08 -1.37
N SER A 70 5.61 -10.93 -1.30
CA SER A 70 6.52 -10.40 -2.31
C SER A 70 7.59 -9.51 -1.65
N THR A 71 8.49 -8.93 -2.46
CA THR A 71 9.59 -8.08 -1.95
C THR A 71 9.45 -6.66 -2.47
N VAL A 72 10.02 -5.67 -1.77
CA VAL A 72 10.00 -4.26 -2.22
C VAL A 72 10.67 -4.01 -3.57
N ASP A 73 11.57 -4.90 -3.99
CA ASP A 73 12.24 -4.89 -5.30
C ASP A 73 11.38 -5.51 -6.41
N LYS A 74 10.55 -6.50 -6.06
CA LYS A 74 9.61 -7.15 -6.98
C LYS A 74 8.25 -7.28 -6.29
N PRO A 75 7.52 -6.16 -6.11
CA PRO A 75 6.31 -6.16 -5.33
C PRO A 75 5.15 -6.74 -6.16
N VAL A 76 4.36 -7.62 -5.54
CA VAL A 76 3.07 -8.05 -6.08
C VAL A 76 2.03 -7.07 -5.54
N LEU A 77 1.53 -6.22 -6.43
CA LEU A 77 0.62 -5.13 -6.07
C LEU A 77 -0.83 -5.55 -6.18
N SER A 78 -1.67 -5.02 -5.29
CA SER A 78 -3.12 -5.10 -5.47
C SER A 78 -3.56 -4.25 -6.67
N PRO A 79 -4.73 -4.55 -7.26
CA PRO A 79 -5.44 -3.54 -8.04
C PRO A 79 -5.68 -2.30 -7.18
N LEU A 80 -5.78 -1.14 -7.83
CA LEU A 80 -6.09 0.11 -7.15
C LEU A 80 -7.52 0.03 -6.58
N PHE A 81 -7.68 0.14 -5.27
CA PHE A 81 -8.99 0.15 -4.63
C PHE A 81 -9.16 1.39 -3.77
N LYS A 82 -10.42 1.81 -3.64
CA LYS A 82 -10.80 3.00 -2.87
C LYS A 82 -11.39 2.59 -1.52
N THR A 83 -10.97 3.28 -0.46
CA THR A 83 -11.58 3.23 0.86
C THR A 83 -12.12 4.62 1.23
N HIS A 84 -12.67 4.77 2.43
CA HIS A 84 -13.06 6.07 2.99
C HIS A 84 -11.89 7.06 3.11
N PHE A 85 -10.64 6.57 3.16
CA PHE A 85 -9.44 7.40 3.26
C PHE A 85 -8.91 7.88 1.91
N GLY A 86 -9.20 7.15 0.82
CA GLY A 86 -8.65 7.44 -0.50
C GLY A 86 -8.36 6.18 -1.30
N TYR A 87 -7.46 6.29 -2.26
CA TYR A 87 -6.99 5.18 -3.10
C TYR A 87 -5.78 4.51 -2.48
N HIS A 88 -5.77 3.19 -2.51
CA HIS A 88 -4.74 2.37 -1.90
C HIS A 88 -4.05 1.49 -2.94
N ILE A 89 -2.73 1.40 -2.79
CA ILE A 89 -1.89 0.37 -3.40
C ILE A 89 -1.20 -0.36 -2.25
N ILE A 90 -1.40 -1.67 -2.19
CA ILE A 90 -0.76 -2.50 -1.17
C ILE A 90 0.09 -3.58 -1.82
N MET A 91 1.10 -3.98 -1.07
CA MET A 91 1.87 -5.19 -1.28
C MET A 91 1.96 -5.91 0.06
N VAL A 92 2.18 -7.22 0.01
CA VAL A 92 2.46 -8.02 1.20
C VAL A 92 3.93 -8.43 1.15
N GLU A 93 4.63 -8.25 2.27
CA GLU A 93 5.97 -8.80 2.50
C GLU A 93 5.86 -10.14 3.22
N GLY A 94 6.73 -11.09 2.87
CA GLY A 94 6.79 -12.44 3.43
C GLY A 94 8.17 -12.79 3.97
#